data_AF-Q7S545-F1
#
_entry.id   AF-Q7S545-F1
#
_cell.length_a   1.000
_cell.length_b   1.000
_cell.length_c   1.000
_cell.angle_alpha   90.00
_cell.angle_beta   90.00
_cell.angle_gamma   90.00
#
_symmetry.space_group_name_H-M   'P 1'
#
loop_
_entity.id
_entity.type
_entity.pdbx_description
1 polymer ?
#
loop_
_entity_poly.entity_id
_entity_poly.type
_entity_poly.pdbx_seq_one_letter_code
_entity_poly.pdbx_strand_id
1 'polypeptide(L)'
;MEKKLMKWFQLAEKWGAVMLIDEADVFLEKRVTSDLKRNSLVSVFLRCVEYYRGVLFLTTNRVGQFHDAFMSRIHVVIHYKSLTPQDRKKIWRQFFKKLSSERTDFRITRRAQDYVLEDKDITSMPWNGREIRNAFQTAFALADFRFMQIEDKDENDVPTLDQEDFEEVCNMMIKFKDYLKDLHGKDEDE
;
A
#
# COMPACT_ATOMS: atom_id res chain seq x y z
N MET A 1 -7.82 13.86 23.80
CA MET A 1 -7.78 12.64 22.97
C MET A 1 -8.33 11.43 23.71
N GLU A 2 -7.94 11.18 24.95
CA GLU A 2 -8.44 10.08 25.80
C GLU A 2 -9.97 9.88 25.77
N LYS A 3 -10.77 10.92 26.07
CA LYS A 3 -12.25 10.84 26.02
C LYS A 3 -12.78 10.44 24.64
N LYS A 4 -12.11 10.86 23.56
CA LYS A 4 -12.50 10.47 22.19
C LYS A 4 -12.19 9.00 21.93
N LEU A 5 -11.01 8.53 22.35
CA LEU A 5 -10.61 7.13 22.20
C LEU A 5 -11.57 6.20 22.93
N MET A 6 -11.86 6.48 24.20
CA MET A 6 -12.82 5.69 25.00
C MET A 6 -14.21 5.67 24.37
N LYS A 7 -14.68 6.82 23.84
CA LYS A 7 -15.98 6.90 23.15
C LYS A 7 -16.05 5.93 21.97
N TRP A 8 -15.00 5.84 21.15
CA TRP A 8 -14.97 4.94 20.00
C TRP A 8 -14.95 3.47 20.42
N PHE A 9 -14.18 3.12 21.45
CA PHE A 9 -14.13 1.77 22.01
C PHE A 9 -15.52 1.34 22.51
N GLN A 10 -16.18 2.19 23.30
CA GLN A 10 -17.54 1.93 23.78
C GLN A 10 -18.56 1.80 22.65
N LEU A 11 -18.43 2.61 21.59
CA LEU A 11 -19.36 2.55 20.46
C LEU A 11 -19.19 1.25 19.68
N ALA A 12 -17.96 0.85 19.39
CA ALA A 12 -17.68 -0.39 18.69
C ALA A 12 -18.12 -1.62 19.49
N GLU A 13 -17.90 -1.62 20.81
CA GLU A 13 -18.41 -2.65 21.72
C GLU A 13 -19.94 -2.73 21.68
N LYS A 14 -20.63 -1.59 21.83
CA LYS A 14 -22.10 -1.54 21.80
C LYS A 14 -22.69 -2.03 20.48
N TRP A 15 -21.99 -1.83 19.37
CA TRP A 15 -22.43 -2.24 18.04
C TRP A 15 -21.96 -3.63 17.65
N GLY A 16 -21.14 -4.30 18.48
CA GLY A 16 -20.49 -5.55 18.10
C GLY A 16 -19.58 -5.41 16.88
N ALA A 17 -19.04 -4.21 16.65
CA ALA A 17 -18.26 -3.89 15.47
C ALA A 17 -16.79 -4.31 15.63
N VAL A 18 -16.16 -4.65 14.51
CA VAL A 18 -14.71 -4.79 14.42
C VAL A 18 -14.09 -3.38 14.38
N MET A 19 -13.19 -3.08 15.31
CA MET A 19 -12.45 -1.83 15.33
C MET A 19 -11.11 -2.00 14.60
N LEU A 20 -10.79 -1.08 13.69
CA LEU A 20 -9.46 -0.96 13.08
C LEU A 20 -8.84 0.36 13.51
N ILE A 21 -7.61 0.32 14.02
CA ILE A 21 -6.79 1.52 14.23
C ILE A 21 -5.60 1.41 13.30
N ASP A 22 -5.60 2.28 12.29
CA ASP A 22 -4.52 2.36 11.32
C ASP A 22 -3.36 3.20 11.84
N GLU A 23 -2.14 2.85 11.40
CA GLU A 23 -0.90 3.53 11.78
C GLU A 23 -0.79 3.76 13.30
N ALA A 24 -0.97 2.67 14.05
CA ALA A 24 -1.00 2.73 15.51
C ALA A 24 0.37 3.04 16.14
N ASP A 25 1.46 3.15 15.36
CA ASP A 25 2.83 3.36 15.83
C ASP A 25 2.97 4.52 16.83
N VAL A 26 2.23 5.61 16.65
CA VAL A 26 2.15 6.74 17.61
C VAL A 26 1.84 6.26 19.03
N PHE A 27 0.97 5.25 19.16
CA PHE A 27 0.55 4.65 20.43
C PHE A 27 1.43 3.48 20.89
N LEU A 28 2.25 2.93 19.99
CA LEU A 28 3.00 1.69 20.24
C LEU A 28 4.51 1.93 20.45
N GLU A 29 5.05 3.08 20.05
CA GLU A 29 6.45 3.45 20.25
C GLU A 29 6.84 3.52 21.74
N LYS A 30 8.11 3.27 22.04
CA LYS A 30 8.67 3.35 23.39
C LYS A 30 8.48 4.75 23.98
N ARG A 31 8.27 4.78 25.30
CA ARG A 31 8.16 6.01 26.07
C ARG A 31 9.45 6.81 25.95
N VAL A 32 9.35 8.08 25.57
CA VAL A 32 10.47 9.02 25.57
C VAL A 32 10.38 9.85 26.84
N THR A 33 11.47 9.98 27.59
CA THR A 33 11.53 10.71 28.87
C THR A 33 11.14 12.18 28.75
N SER A 34 11.31 12.79 27.57
CA SER A 34 10.99 14.19 27.31
C SER A 34 9.51 14.46 26.98
N ASP A 35 8.69 13.43 26.71
CA ASP A 35 7.30 13.64 26.25
C ASP A 35 6.25 13.03 27.19
N LEU A 36 5.92 13.79 28.25
CA LEU A 36 4.89 13.43 29.22
C LEU A 36 3.49 13.30 28.60
N LYS A 37 3.16 14.14 27.60
CA LYS A 37 1.84 14.11 26.95
C LYS A 37 1.68 12.82 26.16
N ARG A 38 2.68 12.43 25.39
CA ARG A 38 2.68 11.16 24.65
C ARG A 38 2.66 9.95 25.57
N ASN A 39 3.45 9.95 26.64
CA ASN A 39 3.46 8.85 27.60
C ASN A 39 2.10 8.66 28.29
N SER A 40 1.38 9.75 28.56
CA SER A 40 0.00 9.66 29.07
C SER A 40 -0.94 9.02 28.05
N LEU A 41 -0.82 9.36 26.76
CA LEU A 41 -1.65 8.82 25.68
C LEU A 41 -1.41 7.32 25.48
N VAL A 42 -0.14 6.88 25.48
CA VAL A 42 0.24 5.46 25.41
C VAL A 42 -0.34 4.68 26.59
N SER A 43 -0.31 5.26 27.80
CA SER A 43 -0.85 4.61 29.00
C SER A 43 -2.37 4.45 28.94
N VAL A 44 -3.08 5.47 28.45
CA VAL A 44 -4.53 5.42 28.21
C VAL A 44 -4.87 4.39 27.15
N PHE A 45 -4.11 4.35 26.05
CA PHE A 45 -4.31 3.40 24.97
C PHE A 45 -4.15 1.95 25.43
N LEU A 46 -3.07 1.64 26.15
CA LEU A 46 -2.84 0.32 26.75
C LEU A 46 -4.00 -0.13 27.63
N ARG A 47 -4.54 0.78 28.46
CA ARG A 47 -5.71 0.51 29.28
C ARG A 47 -6.95 0.22 28.42
N CYS A 48 -7.18 1.01 27.37
CA CYS A 48 -8.33 0.78 26.49
C CYS A 48 -8.24 -0.59 25.82
N VAL A 49 -7.07 -1.00 25.33
CA VAL A 49 -6.85 -2.32 24.72
C VAL A 49 -7.07 -3.46 25.72
N GLU A 50 -6.60 -3.30 26.97
CA GLU A 50 -6.74 -4.31 28.01
C GLU A 50 -8.20 -4.61 28.39
N TYR A 51 -9.05 -3.59 28.44
CA TYR A 51 -10.46 -3.73 28.83
C TYR A 51 -11.42 -3.81 27.64
N TYR A 52 -10.93 -3.77 26.39
CA TYR A 52 -11.80 -3.77 25.23
C TYR A 52 -12.46 -5.14 25.01
N ARG A 53 -13.79 -5.17 25.00
CA ARG A 53 -14.59 -6.37 24.79
C ARG A 53 -15.09 -6.46 23.36
N GLY A 54 -14.17 -6.56 22.41
CA GLY A 54 -14.48 -6.67 20.98
C GLY A 54 -13.28 -7.11 20.15
N VAL A 55 -13.45 -7.13 18.84
CA VAL A 55 -12.35 -7.44 17.91
C VAL A 55 -11.65 -6.15 17.53
N LEU A 56 -10.35 -6.07 17.81
CA LEU A 56 -9.49 -4.93 17.51
C LEU A 56 -8.38 -5.36 16.55
N PHE A 57 -8.32 -4.72 15.38
CA PHE A 57 -7.20 -4.78 14.46
C PHE A 57 -6.35 -3.52 14.60
N LEU A 58 -5.05 -3.71 14.60
CA LEU A 58 -4.05 -2.65 14.63
C LEU A 58 -3.08 -2.87 13.48
N THR A 59 -2.81 -1.82 12.73
CA THR A 59 -1.79 -1.82 11.68
C THR A 59 -0.69 -0.84 12.05
N THR A 60 0.56 -1.17 11.69
CA THR A 60 1.73 -0.37 12.04
C THR A 60 2.88 -0.74 11.13
N ASN A 61 3.62 0.29 10.70
CA ASN A 61 4.83 0.14 9.90
C ASN A 61 6.11 0.15 10.76
N ARG A 62 5.99 0.32 12.09
CA ARG A 62 7.13 0.51 13.01
C ARG A 62 7.17 -0.55 14.10
N VAL A 63 7.58 -1.76 13.73
CA VAL A 63 7.62 -2.92 14.64
C VAL A 63 8.79 -2.86 15.64
N GLY A 64 9.90 -2.22 15.28
CA GLY A 64 11.13 -2.20 16.09
C GLY A 64 11.08 -1.38 17.39
N GLN A 65 10.01 -0.61 17.61
CA GLN A 65 9.90 0.31 18.75
C GLN A 65 8.80 -0.06 19.74
N PHE A 66 8.32 -1.30 19.73
CA PHE A 66 7.25 -1.69 20.64
C PHE A 66 7.70 -1.73 22.10
N HIS A 67 6.79 -1.32 22.97
CA HIS A 67 6.88 -1.56 24.40
C HIS A 67 6.47 -3.01 24.70
N ASP A 68 7.26 -3.76 25.47
CA ASP A 68 7.01 -5.19 25.73
C ASP A 68 5.62 -5.45 26.36
N ALA A 69 5.17 -4.56 27.23
CA ALA A 69 3.82 -4.61 27.82
C ALA A 69 2.67 -4.48 26.79
N PHE A 70 2.94 -3.98 25.59
CA PHE A 70 1.95 -3.94 24.52
C PHE A 70 1.76 -5.32 23.89
N MET A 71 2.87 -6.03 23.62
CA MET A 71 2.84 -7.37 23.03
C MET A 71 2.11 -8.38 23.90
N SER A 72 2.19 -8.26 25.23
CA SER A 72 1.46 -9.15 26.14
C SER A 72 -0.07 -9.01 26.07
N ARG A 73 -0.59 -7.96 25.41
CA ARG A 73 -2.02 -7.69 25.23
C ARG A 73 -2.50 -7.97 23.80
N ILE A 74 -1.62 -8.40 22.90
CA ILE A 74 -1.96 -8.79 21.53
C ILE A 74 -2.08 -10.31 21.45
N HIS A 75 -3.25 -10.79 21.03
CA HIS A 75 -3.49 -12.22 20.87
C HIS A 75 -2.84 -12.81 19.62
N VAL A 76 -2.81 -12.05 18.51
CA VAL A 76 -2.30 -12.51 17.21
C VAL A 76 -1.51 -11.40 16.55
N VAL A 77 -0.31 -11.73 16.06
CA VAL A 77 0.54 -10.83 15.29
C VAL A 77 0.69 -11.39 13.87
N ILE A 78 0.32 -10.60 12.87
CA ILE A 78 0.45 -10.95 11.45
C ILE A 78 1.58 -10.11 10.86
N HIS A 79 2.70 -10.75 10.52
CA HIS A 79 3.81 -10.10 9.85
C HIS A 79 3.62 -10.19 8.33
N TYR A 80 3.41 -9.04 7.68
CA TYR A 80 3.45 -8.90 6.23
C TYR A 80 4.89 -8.75 5.73
N LYS A 81 5.42 -9.83 5.14
CA LYS A 81 6.76 -9.83 4.54
C LYS A 81 6.78 -9.02 3.24
N SER A 82 7.94 -8.53 2.86
CA SER A 82 8.16 -7.93 1.54
C SER A 82 7.79 -8.91 0.43
N LEU A 83 7.20 -8.39 -0.65
CA LEU A 83 6.77 -9.20 -1.80
C LEU A 83 7.96 -9.86 -2.47
N THR A 84 7.88 -11.18 -2.64
CA THR A 84 8.83 -11.91 -3.50
C THR A 84 8.53 -11.64 -4.98
N PRO A 85 9.48 -11.89 -5.90
CA PRO A 85 9.21 -11.77 -7.34
C PRO A 85 7.97 -12.57 -7.78
N GLN A 86 7.76 -13.76 -7.20
CA GLN A 86 6.59 -14.59 -7.50
C GLN A 86 5.28 -13.97 -6.98
N ASP A 87 5.30 -13.33 -5.81
CA ASP A 87 4.13 -12.63 -5.28
C ASP A 87 3.77 -11.42 -6.15
N ARG A 88 4.78 -10.67 -6.63
CA ARG A 88 4.56 -9.56 -7.59
C ARG A 88 3.93 -10.06 -8.89
N LYS A 89 4.43 -11.15 -9.47
CA LYS A 89 3.82 -11.78 -10.66
C LYS A 89 2.36 -12.16 -10.42
N LYS A 90 2.02 -12.71 -9.25
CA LYS A 90 0.61 -13.04 -8.90
C LYS A 90 -0.26 -11.79 -8.85
N ILE A 91 0.23 -10.71 -8.23
CA ILE A 91 -0.50 -9.44 -8.12
C ILE A 91 -0.75 -8.83 -9.51
N TRP A 92 0.27 -8.79 -10.38
CA TRP A 92 0.11 -8.32 -11.77
C TRP A 92 -0.94 -9.12 -12.53
N ARG A 93 -0.90 -10.46 -12.46
CA ARG A 93 -1.91 -11.33 -13.08
C ARG A 93 -3.31 -11.05 -12.54
N GLN A 94 -3.45 -10.79 -11.24
CA GLN A 94 -4.73 -10.45 -10.63
C GLN A 94 -5.29 -9.13 -11.17
N PHE A 95 -4.44 -8.12 -11.40
CA PHE A 95 -4.86 -6.86 -12.00
C PHE A 95 -5.30 -7.02 -13.45
N PHE A 96 -4.56 -7.76 -14.28
CA PHE A 96 -5.01 -8.06 -15.65
C PHE A 96 -6.34 -8.82 -15.66
N LYS A 97 -6.47 -9.86 -14.83
CA LYS A 97 -7.71 -10.64 -14.73
C LYS A 97 -8.89 -9.75 -14.31
N LYS A 98 -8.67 -8.86 -13.34
CA LYS A 98 -9.68 -7.91 -12.88
C LYS A 98 -10.11 -6.96 -14.00
N LEU A 99 -9.14 -6.39 -14.73
CA LEU A 99 -9.40 -5.50 -15.85
C LEU A 99 -10.22 -6.21 -16.94
N SER A 100 -9.82 -7.41 -17.35
CA SER A 100 -10.56 -8.21 -18.33
C SER A 100 -11.98 -8.56 -17.90
N SER A 101 -12.24 -8.69 -16.58
CA SER A 101 -13.58 -8.98 -16.07
C SER A 101 -14.47 -7.75 -15.91
N GLU A 102 -13.88 -6.57 -15.69
CA GLU A 102 -14.61 -5.33 -15.41
C GLU A 102 -14.81 -4.45 -16.67
N ARG A 103 -13.93 -4.58 -17.67
CA ARG A 103 -13.92 -3.76 -18.89
C ARG A 103 -13.84 -4.66 -20.13
N THR A 104 -14.99 -4.92 -20.74
CA THR A 104 -15.08 -5.65 -22.03
C THR A 104 -14.78 -4.77 -23.23
N ASP A 105 -14.84 -3.46 -23.03
CA ASP A 105 -14.54 -2.38 -23.98
C ASP A 105 -13.04 -2.04 -24.03
N PHE A 106 -12.18 -2.95 -23.56
CA PHE A 106 -10.76 -2.68 -23.38
C PHE A 106 -9.92 -3.90 -23.74
N ARG A 107 -8.84 -3.70 -24.50
CA ARG A 107 -7.95 -4.77 -24.96
C ARG A 107 -6.64 -4.76 -24.19
N ILE A 108 -6.15 -5.94 -23.83
CA ILE A 108 -4.84 -6.12 -23.20
C ILE A 108 -3.98 -6.93 -24.17
N THR A 109 -2.84 -6.39 -24.60
CA THR A 109 -1.95 -7.15 -25.49
C THR A 109 -1.20 -8.23 -24.72
N ARG A 110 -0.77 -9.26 -25.45
CA ARG A 110 0.15 -10.26 -24.89
C ARG A 110 1.49 -9.63 -24.50
N ARG A 111 1.97 -8.64 -25.26
CA ARG A 111 3.22 -7.92 -24.98
C ARG A 111 3.18 -7.19 -23.64
N ALA A 112 2.06 -6.56 -23.30
CA ALA A 112 1.86 -5.94 -21.98
C ALA A 112 2.01 -6.96 -20.83
N GLN A 113 1.42 -8.14 -20.99
CA GLN A 113 1.50 -9.21 -19.99
C GLN A 113 2.93 -9.79 -19.90
N ASP A 114 3.52 -10.12 -21.04
CA ASP A 114 4.87 -10.70 -21.10
C ASP A 114 5.91 -9.71 -20.54
N TYR A 115 5.76 -8.41 -20.79
CA TYR A 115 6.62 -7.37 -20.22
C TYR A 115 6.58 -7.39 -18.68
N VAL A 116 5.42 -7.19 -18.06
CA VAL A 116 5.37 -7.10 -16.58
C VAL A 116 5.63 -8.42 -15.86
N LEU A 117 5.49 -9.56 -16.56
CA LEU A 117 5.66 -10.89 -15.98
C LEU A 117 7.05 -11.46 -16.20
N GLU A 118 7.71 -11.18 -17.31
CA GLU A 118 8.96 -11.88 -17.68
C GLU A 118 10.12 -10.92 -17.99
N ASP A 119 9.86 -9.65 -18.30
CA ASP A 119 10.93 -8.70 -18.61
C ASP A 119 11.78 -8.38 -17.37
N LYS A 120 13.11 -8.33 -17.55
CA LYS A 120 14.05 -8.14 -16.44
C LYS A 120 13.99 -6.74 -15.84
N ASP A 121 13.69 -5.73 -16.65
CA ASP A 121 13.73 -4.34 -16.20
C ASP A 121 12.66 -4.11 -15.14
N ILE A 122 11.45 -4.63 -15.36
CA ILE A 122 10.35 -4.49 -14.40
C ILE A 122 10.36 -5.58 -13.31
N THR A 123 10.74 -6.83 -13.62
CA THR A 123 10.69 -7.92 -12.63
C THR A 123 11.79 -7.82 -11.57
N SER A 124 12.93 -7.20 -11.88
CA SER A 124 14.02 -6.96 -10.94
C SER A 124 13.72 -5.84 -9.93
N MET A 125 12.85 -4.89 -10.29
CA MET A 125 12.51 -3.76 -9.44
C MET A 125 11.76 -4.21 -8.18
N PRO A 126 12.10 -3.66 -6.98
CA PRO A 126 11.53 -4.04 -5.70
C PRO A 126 10.12 -3.46 -5.45
N TRP A 127 9.18 -3.68 -6.37
CA TRP A 127 7.83 -3.14 -6.26
C TRP A 127 7.08 -3.63 -5.01
N ASN A 128 6.51 -2.70 -4.27
CA ASN A 128 5.49 -2.97 -3.24
C ASN A 128 4.08 -2.99 -3.85
N GLY A 129 3.10 -3.49 -3.10
CA GLY A 129 1.73 -3.66 -3.61
C GLY A 129 1.05 -2.34 -4.03
N ARG A 130 1.37 -1.22 -3.36
CA ARG A 130 0.84 0.11 -3.75
C ARG A 130 1.50 0.60 -5.03
N GLU A 131 2.82 0.44 -5.18
CA GLU A 131 3.51 0.82 -6.41
C GLU A 131 3.03 0.00 -7.61
N ILE A 132 2.84 -1.32 -7.48
CA ILE A 132 2.27 -2.16 -8.55
C ILE A 132 0.88 -1.66 -8.96
N ARG A 133 0.00 -1.41 -7.98
CA ARG A 133 -1.35 -0.90 -8.23
C ARG A 133 -1.31 0.43 -8.98
N ASN A 134 -0.51 1.38 -8.49
CA ASN A 134 -0.39 2.70 -9.08
C ASN A 134 0.17 2.61 -10.49
N ALA A 135 1.23 1.83 -10.70
CA ALA A 135 1.82 1.62 -12.01
C ALA A 135 0.81 1.03 -13.01
N PHE A 136 0.02 0.04 -12.59
CA PHE A 136 -1.05 -0.53 -13.41
C PHE A 136 -2.12 0.51 -13.77
N GLN A 137 -2.56 1.32 -12.80
CA GLN A 137 -3.56 2.36 -13.02
C GLN A 137 -3.05 3.47 -13.94
N THR A 138 -1.78 3.86 -13.81
CA THR A 138 -1.16 4.84 -14.70
C THR A 138 -1.03 4.29 -16.11
N ALA A 139 -0.54 3.06 -16.30
CA ALA A 139 -0.43 2.44 -17.62
C ALA A 139 -1.82 2.31 -18.30
N PHE A 140 -2.83 1.93 -17.52
CA PHE A 140 -4.22 1.92 -17.98
C PHE A 140 -4.70 3.31 -18.43
N ALA A 141 -4.44 4.35 -17.64
CA ALA A 141 -4.81 5.72 -18.00
C ALA A 141 -4.06 6.25 -19.23
N LEU A 142 -2.78 5.88 -19.40
CA LEU A 142 -1.98 6.21 -20.59
C LEU A 142 -2.57 5.56 -21.84
N ALA A 143 -2.96 4.29 -21.75
CA ALA A 143 -3.62 3.59 -22.85
C ALA A 143 -4.96 4.25 -23.25
N ASP A 144 -5.79 4.61 -22.27
CA ASP A 144 -7.04 5.36 -22.50
C ASP A 144 -6.75 6.72 -23.13
N PHE A 145 -5.76 7.46 -22.62
CA PHE A 145 -5.39 8.77 -23.16
C PHE A 145 -4.86 8.67 -24.59
N ARG A 146 -3.96 7.72 -24.88
CA ARG A 146 -3.45 7.46 -26.24
C ARG A 146 -4.60 7.16 -27.19
N PHE A 147 -5.56 6.34 -26.77
CA PHE A 147 -6.74 6.07 -27.56
C PHE A 147 -7.55 7.35 -27.83
N MET A 148 -7.76 8.22 -26.83
CA MET A 148 -8.48 9.49 -27.02
C MET A 148 -7.86 10.41 -28.07
N GLN A 149 -6.55 10.37 -28.27
CA GLN A 149 -5.83 11.22 -29.24
C GLN A 149 -5.93 10.74 -30.71
N ILE A 150 -6.47 9.54 -30.96
CA ILE A 150 -6.66 9.05 -32.34
C ILE A 150 -7.85 9.79 -32.97
N GLU A 151 -7.61 10.48 -34.08
CA GLU A 151 -8.64 11.26 -34.80
C GLU A 151 -9.56 10.38 -35.65
N ASP A 152 -8.99 9.42 -36.39
CA ASP A 152 -9.71 8.51 -37.28
C ASP A 152 -9.91 7.14 -36.62
N LYS A 153 -10.91 7.03 -35.73
CA LYS A 153 -11.27 5.77 -35.06
C LYS A 153 -12.32 5.01 -35.84
N ASP A 154 -12.11 3.70 -36.00
CA ASP A 154 -13.15 2.79 -36.46
C ASP A 154 -14.14 2.47 -35.32
N GLU A 155 -15.38 2.09 -35.68
CA GLU A 155 -16.43 1.73 -34.71
C GLU A 155 -16.05 0.56 -33.78
N ASN A 156 -15.09 -0.27 -34.19
CA ASN A 156 -14.62 -1.43 -33.43
C ASN A 156 -13.34 -1.17 -32.65
N ASP A 157 -12.79 0.04 -32.74
CA ASP A 157 -11.57 0.36 -32.01
C ASP A 157 -11.85 0.55 -30.52
N VAL A 158 -10.98 -0.07 -29.73
CA VAL A 158 -11.04 -0.02 -28.27
C VAL A 158 -9.68 0.40 -27.72
N PRO A 159 -9.64 1.10 -26.59
CA PRO A 159 -8.39 1.36 -25.90
C PRO A 159 -7.65 0.05 -25.66
N THR A 160 -6.35 0.09 -25.95
CA THR A 160 -5.48 -1.09 -25.88
C THR A 160 -4.31 -0.79 -24.96
N LEU A 161 -4.21 -1.54 -23.86
CA LEU A 161 -3.06 -1.53 -22.97
C LEU A 161 -1.96 -2.41 -23.57
N ASP A 162 -0.84 -1.78 -23.87
CA ASP A 162 0.33 -2.40 -24.49
C ASP A 162 1.59 -2.27 -23.60
N GLN A 163 2.67 -2.91 -24.02
CA GLN A 163 3.97 -2.86 -23.37
C GLN A 163 4.48 -1.43 -23.19
N GLU A 164 4.30 -0.56 -24.19
CA GLU A 164 4.77 0.83 -24.19
C GLU A 164 4.24 1.63 -22.99
N ASP A 165 2.99 1.38 -22.58
CA ASP A 165 2.37 2.06 -21.45
C ASP A 165 3.06 1.71 -20.12
N PHE A 166 3.49 0.45 -19.99
CA PHE A 166 4.23 0.01 -18.82
C PHE A 166 5.69 0.46 -18.85
N GLU A 167 6.32 0.50 -20.03
CA GLU A 167 7.68 1.02 -20.19
C GLU A 167 7.75 2.50 -19.80
N GLU A 168 6.78 3.30 -20.22
CA GLU A 168 6.71 4.72 -19.86
C GLU A 168 6.60 4.90 -18.34
N VAL A 169 5.72 4.12 -17.70
CA VAL A 169 5.56 4.12 -16.24
C VAL A 169 6.84 3.67 -15.52
N CYS A 170 7.49 2.62 -16.01
CA CYS A 170 8.76 2.15 -15.44
C CYS A 170 9.84 3.22 -15.55
N ASN A 171 9.98 3.85 -16.72
CA ASN A 171 10.94 4.92 -16.95
C ASN A 171 10.70 6.13 -16.04
N MET A 172 9.44 6.53 -15.83
CA MET A 172 9.09 7.58 -14.87
C MET A 172 9.48 7.20 -13.44
N MET A 173 9.23 5.95 -13.04
CA MET A 173 9.54 5.48 -11.68
C MET A 173 11.05 5.37 -11.44
N ILE A 174 11.83 4.93 -12.44
CA ILE A 174 13.30 4.88 -12.35
C ILE A 174 13.86 6.28 -12.13
N LYS A 175 13.47 7.24 -12.99
CA LYS A 175 13.91 8.64 -12.87
C LYS A 175 13.56 9.24 -11.52
N PHE A 176 12.37 8.94 -11.00
CA PHE A 176 11.96 9.41 -9.67
C PHE A 176 12.79 8.78 -8.55
N LYS A 177 13.06 7.47 -8.61
CA LYS A 177 13.90 6.79 -7.61
C LYS A 177 15.34 7.28 -7.65
N ASP A 178 15.89 7.54 -8.82
CA ASP A 178 17.24 8.08 -8.95
C ASP A 178 17.32 9.52 -8.42
N TYR A 179 16.31 10.35 -8.72
CA TYR A 179 16.19 11.68 -8.12
C TYR A 179 16.12 11.65 -6.59
N LEU A 180 15.35 10.73 -5.99
CA LEU A 180 15.30 10.57 -4.53
C LEU A 180 16.63 10.11 -3.94
N LYS A 181 17.38 9.24 -4.62
CA LYS A 181 18.72 8.84 -4.19
C LYS A 181 19.69 10.02 -4.22
N ASP A 182 19.62 10.86 -5.24
CA ASP A 182 20.48 12.05 -5.34
C ASP A 182 20.19 13.09 -4.25
N LEU A 183 18.93 13.17 -3.79
CA LEU A 183 18.55 14.03 -2.66
C LEU A 183 18.99 13.44 -1.32
N HIS A 184 18.62 12.19 -1.04
CA HIS A 184 18.91 11.57 0.25
C HIS A 184 20.38 11.18 0.41
N GLY A 185 21.10 10.92 -0.69
CA GLY A 185 22.54 10.69 -0.69
C GLY A 185 23.35 11.96 -0.44
N LYS A 186 22.75 13.15 -0.47
CA LYS A 186 23.39 14.40 -0.01
C LYS A 186 23.17 14.66 1.47
N ASP A 187 22.08 14.15 2.06
CA ASP A 187 21.74 14.37 3.47
C ASP A 187 22.54 13.45 4.44
N GLU A 188 23.26 12.43 3.94
CA GLU A 188 24.12 11.57 4.77
C GLU A 188 25.60 12.00 4.81
N ASP A 189 26.01 12.99 3.99
CA ASP A 189 27.39 13.47 3.85
C ASP A 189 27.62 14.94 4.31
N GLU A 190 26.67 15.56 5.03
CA GLU A 190 26.84 16.86 5.74
C GLU A 190 26.60 16.73 7.25
#